data_AF-A0A3E0E1R1-F1
#
_entry.id   AF-A0A3E0E1R1-F1
#
_cell.length_a   1.000
_cell.length_b   1.000
_cell.length_c   1.000
_cell.angle_alpha   90.00
_cell.angle_beta   90.00
_cell.angle_gamma   90.00
#
_symmetry.space_group_name_H-M   'P 1'
#
loop_
_entity.id
_entity.type
_entity.pdbx_description
1 polymer ?
#
loop_
_entity_poly.entity_id
_entity_poly.type
_entity_poly.pdbx_seq_one_letter_code
_entity_poly.pdbx_strand_id
1 'polypeptide(L)'
;MKIKSTFIAIICIVCQLTYAQEKIPVIKSTSKKIDIRDGKNLSIQNWTISPELNPDVYETSSLGQKVTFITDKDSIGIKIKKDTKFDFIILLNDSIKAKTQISYKSVPNYLEKLKGARKYNLSDSRFIPNFSYQSMENPNLVKVRKDLKLDSIAGKGNEVSQILNLLHWVHNIVRHDGGSNNPTLKNAIDLIKICKTENRGINCRMMATILNECYLSMGIKSRYITCMPKETEFDDCHVINMVYSNDLKKWIWVDPTFDAYVMDEKGELLGLAEVRERLINGKTLILNPEANWNKQNSQTKEYYLETYMAKNLYRMKTPLVSEYDSETSKKGKEITYVELLPLDGIEQTPQKKEEYNTATAVKTTNYKTNNPNLFWTAPEK
;
A
#
# COMPACT_ATOMS: atom_id res chain seq x y z
N MET A 1 65.79 57.74 43.57
CA MET A 1 65.58 56.67 44.60
C MET A 1 64.19 56.85 45.21
N LYS A 2 63.37 55.83 45.43
CA LYS A 2 63.40 54.39 45.07
C LYS A 2 62.00 53.98 44.58
N ILE A 3 61.93 53.02 43.66
CA ILE A 3 60.67 52.44 43.17
C ILE A 3 60.06 51.51 44.24
N LYS A 4 58.72 51.49 44.35
CA LYS A 4 57.95 50.39 44.95
C LYS A 4 56.65 50.12 44.18
N SER A 5 56.77 49.28 43.16
CA SER A 5 55.73 48.27 42.86
C SER A 5 55.74 47.22 43.99
N THR A 6 54.76 46.33 44.18
CA THR A 6 53.48 46.10 43.47
C THR A 6 52.40 45.89 44.57
N PHE A 7 51.29 45.13 44.53
CA PHE A 7 50.69 44.17 43.60
C PHE A 7 49.16 44.21 43.78
N ILE A 8 48.37 43.96 42.73
CA ILE A 8 46.93 43.67 42.84
C ILE A 8 46.68 42.28 42.24
N ALA A 9 46.19 41.36 43.07
CA ALA A 9 45.88 40.00 42.65
C ALA A 9 44.47 39.94 42.04
N ILE A 10 44.38 39.96 40.71
CA ILE A 10 43.12 39.72 40.00
C ILE A 10 42.83 38.22 40.00
N ILE A 11 41.85 37.79 40.80
CA ILE A 11 41.37 36.41 40.80
C ILE A 11 40.42 36.23 39.60
N CYS A 12 40.96 35.72 38.50
CA CYS A 12 40.15 35.31 37.34
C CYS A 12 39.34 34.05 37.68
N ILE A 13 38.07 34.23 38.07
CA ILE A 13 37.12 33.13 38.20
C ILE A 13 36.78 32.62 36.80
N VAL A 14 37.45 31.53 36.39
CA VAL A 14 37.13 30.82 35.14
C VAL A 14 35.88 29.97 35.38
N CYS A 15 34.70 30.54 35.10
CA CYS A 15 33.46 29.79 35.03
C CYS A 15 33.52 28.76 33.90
N GLN A 16 33.88 27.52 34.22
CA GLN A 16 33.76 26.39 33.31
C GLN A 16 32.28 26.10 33.08
N LEU A 17 31.74 26.56 31.94
CA LEU A 17 30.43 26.17 31.45
C LEU A 17 30.48 24.70 30.99
N THR A 18 30.26 23.79 31.94
CA THR A 18 30.07 22.37 31.68
C THR A 18 28.75 22.15 30.97
N TYR A 19 28.77 22.18 29.63
CA TYR A 19 27.67 21.70 28.81
C TYR A 19 27.42 20.22 29.13
N ALA A 20 26.41 19.95 29.95
CA ALA A 20 25.91 18.61 30.16
C ALA A 20 25.35 18.10 28.84
N GLN A 21 26.03 17.12 28.23
CA GLN A 21 25.47 16.40 27.09
C GLN A 21 24.18 15.73 27.55
N GLU A 22 23.05 16.06 26.91
CA GLU A 22 21.78 15.39 27.17
C GLU A 22 21.96 13.89 26.89
N LYS A 23 21.88 13.10 27.95
CA LYS A 23 22.17 11.66 27.88
C LYS A 23 21.02 10.98 27.13
N ILE A 24 21.28 10.64 25.87
CA ILE A 24 20.34 9.92 24.99
C ILE A 24 19.66 8.78 25.80
N PRO A 25 18.32 8.79 25.93
CA PRO A 25 17.61 7.79 26.71
C PRO A 25 17.88 6.37 26.22
N VAL A 26 17.89 5.41 27.15
CA VAL A 26 18.13 4.00 26.85
C VAL A 26 17.00 3.16 27.44
N ILE A 27 16.41 2.28 26.63
CA ILE A 27 15.53 1.19 27.07
C ILE A 27 16.16 -0.14 26.69
N LYS A 28 15.81 -1.21 27.40
CA LYS A 28 16.30 -2.57 27.13
C LYS A 28 15.25 -3.43 26.42
N SER A 29 15.68 -4.50 25.78
CA SER A 29 14.81 -5.57 25.26
C SER A 29 15.57 -6.90 25.25
N THR A 30 14.87 -8.03 25.36
CA THR A 30 15.35 -9.35 24.91
C THR A 30 14.66 -9.80 23.63
N SER A 31 13.42 -9.36 23.38
CA SER A 31 12.75 -9.57 22.10
C SER A 31 13.33 -8.67 21.01
N LYS A 32 13.49 -9.18 19.78
CA LYS A 32 13.77 -8.33 18.60
C LYS A 32 12.50 -7.61 18.10
N LYS A 33 11.31 -8.10 18.43
CA LYS A 33 10.02 -7.49 18.06
C LYS A 33 9.32 -6.87 19.26
N ILE A 34 8.85 -5.64 19.12
CA ILE A 34 8.33 -4.82 20.22
C ILE A 34 7.04 -4.11 19.83
N ASP A 35 6.30 -3.65 20.84
CA ASP A 35 5.02 -2.99 20.70
C ASP A 35 5.21 -1.47 20.50
N ILE A 36 4.39 -0.87 19.64
CA ILE A 36 4.26 0.59 19.56
C ILE A 36 2.80 0.99 19.82
N ARG A 37 2.60 1.88 20.79
CA ARG A 37 1.35 2.60 20.99
C ARG A 37 1.47 3.99 20.36
N ASP A 38 0.89 4.19 19.19
CA ASP A 38 0.78 5.51 18.55
C ASP A 38 -0.60 6.11 18.84
N GLY A 39 -0.64 7.06 19.78
CA GLY A 39 -1.87 7.69 20.23
C GLY A 39 -2.82 6.69 20.87
N LYS A 40 -3.93 6.39 20.19
CA LYS A 40 -4.90 5.36 20.59
C LYS A 40 -4.57 3.96 20.06
N ASN A 41 -3.75 3.86 19.03
CA ASN A 41 -3.53 2.62 18.29
C ASN A 41 -2.38 1.83 18.93
N LEU A 42 -2.62 0.57 19.31
CA LEU A 42 -1.57 -0.33 19.82
C LEU A 42 -1.26 -1.38 18.76
N SER A 43 -0.03 -1.36 18.26
CA SER A 43 0.50 -2.32 17.29
C SER A 43 1.43 -3.30 18.02
N ILE A 44 0.94 -4.51 18.28
CA ILE A 44 1.65 -5.55 19.05
C ILE A 44 2.73 -6.20 18.19
N GLN A 45 3.96 -6.29 18.71
CA GLN A 45 5.15 -6.87 18.06
C GLN A 45 5.42 -6.40 16.62
N ASN A 46 4.92 -5.22 16.25
CA ASN A 46 4.93 -4.72 14.88
C ASN A 46 6.19 -3.91 14.52
N TRP A 47 7.02 -3.57 15.51
CA TRP A 47 8.33 -2.98 15.26
C TRP A 47 9.43 -4.02 15.43
N THR A 48 10.24 -4.22 14.40
CA THR A 48 11.46 -5.04 14.49
C THR A 48 12.62 -4.10 14.77
N ILE A 49 13.30 -4.27 15.90
CA ILE A 49 14.49 -3.49 16.25
C ILE A 49 15.59 -3.79 15.21
N SER A 50 16.03 -2.79 14.45
CA SER A 50 17.05 -2.96 13.40
C SER A 50 18.31 -2.14 13.70
N PRO A 51 19.29 -2.69 14.44
CA PRO A 51 20.57 -2.02 14.75
C PRO A 51 21.41 -1.63 13.52
N GLU A 52 21.15 -2.29 12.38
CA GLU A 52 21.69 -1.95 11.07
C GLU A 52 21.20 -0.59 10.53
N LEU A 53 20.11 -0.05 11.05
CA LEU A 53 19.59 1.29 10.76
C LEU A 53 20.08 2.28 11.84
N ASN A 54 20.58 3.44 11.41
CA ASN A 54 21.29 4.40 12.26
C ASN A 54 21.00 5.85 11.81
N PRO A 55 19.91 6.49 12.30
CA PRO A 55 18.87 5.91 13.16
C PRO A 55 17.87 5.00 12.43
N ASP A 56 17.28 4.09 13.20
CA ASP A 56 16.06 3.34 12.92
C ASP A 56 14.84 4.28 13.14
N VAL A 57 14.22 4.78 12.06
CA VAL A 57 13.27 5.92 12.15
C VAL A 57 11.81 5.48 12.11
N TYR A 58 11.07 5.77 13.18
CA TYR A 58 9.62 5.68 13.22
C TYR A 58 8.98 7.03 12.91
N GLU A 59 8.41 7.16 11.72
CA GLU A 59 7.67 8.34 11.28
C GLU A 59 6.21 8.28 11.75
N THR A 60 5.71 9.33 12.40
CA THR A 60 4.32 9.44 12.90
C THR A 60 3.65 10.73 12.47
N SER A 61 2.35 10.68 12.18
CA SER A 61 1.49 11.84 11.88
C SER A 61 0.66 12.30 13.08
N SER A 62 0.74 11.62 14.23
CA SER A 62 -0.15 11.79 15.40
C SER A 62 0.13 13.04 16.25
N LEU A 63 0.13 14.21 15.60
CA LEU A 63 0.37 15.51 16.21
C LEU A 63 -0.50 15.73 17.47
N GLY A 64 0.15 16.06 18.59
CA GLY A 64 -0.50 16.29 19.87
C GLY A 64 -0.82 15.02 20.69
N GLN A 65 -0.71 13.82 20.12
CA GLN A 65 -0.84 12.55 20.85
C GLN A 65 0.52 12.08 21.40
N LYS A 66 0.56 10.97 22.13
CA LYS A 66 1.80 10.33 22.61
C LYS A 66 2.10 9.08 21.79
N VAL A 67 3.32 8.97 21.26
CA VAL A 67 3.88 7.69 20.78
C VAL A 67 4.66 7.04 21.92
N THR A 68 4.48 5.75 22.13
CA THR A 68 5.19 4.97 23.17
C THR A 68 5.69 3.65 22.58
N PHE A 69 7.00 3.43 22.64
CA PHE A 69 7.66 2.15 22.40
C PHE A 69 7.64 1.34 23.69
N ILE A 70 7.28 0.06 23.60
CA ILE A 70 7.07 -0.83 24.75
C ILE A 70 7.76 -2.16 24.46
N THR A 71 8.74 -2.52 25.31
CA THR A 71 9.54 -3.75 25.16
C THR A 71 9.14 -4.78 26.23
N ASP A 72 9.81 -5.93 26.24
CA ASP A 72 9.71 -6.94 27.31
C ASP A 72 10.29 -6.49 28.67
N LYS A 73 11.00 -5.36 28.73
CA LYS A 73 11.70 -4.85 29.94
C LYS A 73 11.29 -3.43 30.35
N ASP A 74 11.02 -2.55 29.39
CA ASP A 74 10.97 -1.10 29.55
C ASP A 74 9.90 -0.46 28.64
N SER A 75 9.64 0.84 28.82
CA SER A 75 8.94 1.63 27.80
C SER A 75 9.42 3.08 27.76
N ILE A 76 9.33 3.72 26.60
CA ILE A 76 9.64 5.15 26.42
C ILE A 76 8.63 5.78 25.48
N GLY A 77 8.29 7.04 25.67
CA GLY A 77 7.36 7.71 24.76
C GLY A 77 7.22 9.20 24.98
N ILE A 78 6.99 9.92 23.88
CA ILE A 78 6.98 11.38 23.80
C ILE A 78 5.67 11.89 23.19
N LYS A 79 5.24 13.09 23.60
CA LYS A 79 4.11 13.80 22.98
C LYS A 79 4.57 14.48 21.69
N ILE A 80 3.94 14.12 20.58
CA ILE A 80 4.33 14.54 19.23
C ILE A 80 4.00 16.01 19.00
N LYS A 81 4.97 16.74 18.45
CA LYS A 81 4.89 18.12 17.96
C LYS A 81 5.37 18.17 16.50
N LYS A 82 5.16 19.31 15.81
CA LYS A 82 5.57 19.47 14.39
C LYS A 82 7.09 19.40 14.15
N ASP A 83 7.86 19.61 15.21
CA ASP A 83 9.32 19.67 15.29
C ASP A 83 9.93 18.42 15.94
N THR A 84 9.12 17.42 16.33
CA THR A 84 9.62 16.24 17.06
C THR A 84 10.59 15.42 16.22
N LYS A 85 11.85 15.42 16.66
CA LYS A 85 12.82 14.34 16.48
C LYS A 85 13.28 13.92 17.86
N PHE A 86 13.04 12.66 18.23
CA PHE A 86 13.34 12.14 19.55
C PHE A 86 14.19 10.88 19.42
N ASP A 87 15.50 11.05 19.60
CA ASP A 87 16.49 9.98 19.56
C ASP A 87 16.59 9.26 20.90
N PHE A 88 16.62 7.93 20.84
CA PHE A 88 16.84 7.04 21.98
C PHE A 88 17.60 5.79 21.53
N ILE A 89 18.05 4.97 22.47
CA ILE A 89 18.74 3.71 22.20
C ILE A 89 17.90 2.55 22.72
N ILE A 90 17.72 1.53 21.89
CA ILE A 90 17.19 0.23 22.31
C ILE A 90 18.38 -0.72 22.47
N LEU A 91 18.62 -1.15 23.71
CA LEU A 91 19.68 -2.08 24.07
C LEU A 91 19.12 -3.51 24.06
N LEU A 92 19.21 -4.16 22.90
CA LEU A 92 18.80 -5.54 22.69
C LEU A 92 19.84 -6.50 23.29
N ASN A 93 19.36 -7.48 24.07
CA ASN A 93 20.18 -8.49 24.76
C ASN A 93 21.35 -7.88 25.55
N ASP A 94 21.09 -6.74 26.19
CA ASP A 94 22.01 -5.98 27.05
C ASP A 94 23.37 -5.59 26.41
N SER A 95 23.50 -5.73 25.08
CA SER A 95 24.77 -5.64 24.35
C SER A 95 24.65 -4.96 22.98
N ILE A 96 23.60 -5.25 22.22
CA ILE A 96 23.38 -4.73 20.87
C ILE A 96 22.62 -3.39 20.97
N LYS A 97 23.22 -2.31 20.48
CA LYS A 97 22.62 -0.96 20.49
C LYS A 97 21.99 -0.64 19.14
N ALA A 98 20.66 -0.62 19.06
CA ALA A 98 19.96 0.11 18.00
C ALA A 98 19.80 1.57 18.43
N LYS A 99 20.05 2.51 17.53
CA LYS A 99 19.67 3.92 17.71
C LYS A 99 18.33 4.11 16.99
N THR A 100 17.32 4.61 17.69
CA THR A 100 15.97 4.71 17.17
C THR A 100 15.48 6.15 17.32
N GLN A 101 14.77 6.66 16.32
CA GLN A 101 14.23 8.03 16.32
C GLN A 101 12.71 8.01 16.12
N ILE A 102 11.96 8.66 17.02
CA ILE A 102 10.57 9.04 16.75
C ILE A 102 10.58 10.39 16.03
N SER A 103 10.06 10.44 14.81
CA SER A 103 10.05 11.63 13.95
C SER A 103 8.63 12.02 13.55
N TYR A 104 8.26 13.30 13.67
CA TYR A 104 6.98 13.77 13.12
C TYR A 104 7.06 13.94 11.60
N LYS A 105 6.10 13.33 10.90
CA LYS A 105 5.87 13.52 9.48
C LYS A 105 4.48 14.09 9.23
N SER A 106 4.44 15.26 8.61
CA SER A 106 3.19 15.90 8.19
C SER A 106 2.60 15.19 6.97
N VAL A 107 2.02 14.01 7.18
CA VAL A 107 1.23 13.33 6.16
C VAL A 107 0.02 14.23 5.81
N PRO A 108 -0.19 14.59 4.53
CA PRO A 108 -1.40 15.30 4.11
C PRO A 108 -2.65 14.54 4.56
N ASN A 109 -3.70 15.24 4.98
CA ASN A 109 -4.93 14.56 5.40
C ASN A 109 -5.67 14.02 4.16
N TYR A 110 -5.24 12.85 3.68
CA TYR A 110 -5.76 12.20 2.49
C TYR A 110 -7.23 11.80 2.66
N LEU A 111 -7.67 11.45 3.87
CA LEU A 111 -9.07 11.13 4.15
C LEU A 111 -9.98 12.36 3.95
N GLU A 112 -9.58 13.55 4.41
CA GLU A 112 -10.33 14.78 4.11
C GLU A 112 -10.23 15.18 2.63
N LYS A 113 -9.09 14.94 1.96
CA LYS A 113 -8.98 15.11 0.49
C LYS A 113 -9.96 14.19 -0.26
N LEU A 114 -10.10 12.93 0.18
CA LEU A 114 -11.01 11.95 -0.38
C LEU A 114 -12.49 12.29 -0.09
N LYS A 115 -12.80 12.84 1.08
CA LYS A 115 -14.14 13.37 1.43
C LYS A 115 -14.57 14.52 0.55
N GLY A 116 -13.64 15.40 0.15
CA GLY A 116 -13.88 16.40 -0.90
C GLY A 116 -14.33 15.77 -2.21
N ALA A 117 -13.70 14.65 -2.59
CA ALA A 117 -13.95 13.87 -3.81
C ALA A 117 -15.16 12.92 -3.76
N ARG A 118 -16.18 13.27 -2.97
CA ARG A 118 -17.45 12.53 -2.86
C ARG A 118 -18.39 12.69 -4.05
N LYS A 119 -18.15 13.64 -4.96
CA LYS A 119 -19.05 13.94 -6.08
C LYS A 119 -18.61 13.24 -7.37
N TYR A 120 -19.51 12.47 -7.93
CA TYR A 120 -19.45 11.89 -9.28
C TYR A 120 -20.62 12.44 -10.13
N ASN A 121 -20.62 12.18 -11.44
CA ASN A 121 -21.74 12.48 -12.32
C ASN A 121 -22.41 11.18 -12.79
N LEU A 122 -23.52 10.80 -12.15
CA LEU A 122 -24.31 9.62 -12.53
C LEU A 122 -25.02 9.79 -13.89
N SER A 123 -25.19 11.04 -14.35
CA SER A 123 -25.77 11.41 -15.64
C SER A 123 -24.71 11.58 -16.75
N ASP A 124 -23.44 11.29 -16.47
CA ASP A 124 -22.39 11.29 -17.49
C ASP A 124 -22.55 10.07 -18.42
N SER A 125 -23.07 10.33 -19.61
CA SER A 125 -23.31 9.34 -20.68
C SER A 125 -22.18 9.28 -21.71
N ARG A 126 -21.01 9.87 -21.43
CA ARG A 126 -19.84 9.81 -22.32
C ARG A 126 -19.44 8.36 -22.60
N PHE A 127 -19.28 8.05 -23.88
CA PHE A 127 -18.90 6.72 -24.34
C PHE A 127 -17.58 6.22 -23.73
N ILE A 128 -17.63 5.02 -23.18
CA ILE A 128 -16.49 4.13 -22.98
C ILE A 128 -16.84 2.79 -23.64
N PRO A 129 -15.88 2.05 -24.23
CA PRO A 129 -16.13 0.69 -24.70
C PRO A 129 -16.46 -0.26 -23.54
N ASN A 130 -17.21 -1.33 -23.80
CA ASN A 130 -17.55 -2.34 -22.80
C ASN A 130 -16.30 -3.03 -22.24
N PHE A 131 -16.39 -3.48 -20.98
CA PHE A 131 -15.40 -4.36 -20.38
C PHE A 131 -15.52 -5.78 -20.93
N SER A 132 -14.38 -6.47 -21.09
CA SER A 132 -14.36 -7.88 -21.48
C SER A 132 -13.36 -8.69 -20.65
N TYR A 133 -13.56 -10.00 -20.62
CA TYR A 133 -12.78 -10.94 -19.83
C TYR A 133 -12.41 -12.12 -20.71
N GLN A 134 -11.12 -12.43 -20.79
CA GLN A 134 -10.65 -13.57 -21.56
C GLN A 134 -11.22 -14.87 -20.98
N SER A 135 -11.72 -15.76 -21.84
CA SER A 135 -12.28 -17.05 -21.40
C SER A 135 -11.21 -17.93 -20.76
N MET A 136 -11.58 -18.63 -19.68
CA MET A 136 -10.73 -19.60 -18.98
C MET A 136 -10.28 -20.78 -19.87
N GLU A 137 -10.90 -20.96 -21.02
CA GLU A 137 -10.54 -21.94 -22.05
C GLU A 137 -9.56 -21.38 -23.10
N ASN A 138 -9.06 -20.14 -22.93
CA ASN A 138 -7.93 -19.64 -23.70
C ASN A 138 -6.69 -20.51 -23.39
N PRO A 139 -5.93 -20.99 -24.40
CA PRO A 139 -4.79 -21.88 -24.19
C PRO A 139 -3.73 -21.36 -23.19
N ASN A 140 -3.56 -20.04 -23.07
CA ASN A 140 -2.64 -19.47 -22.09
C ASN A 140 -3.19 -19.56 -20.66
N LEU A 141 -4.48 -19.28 -20.46
CA LEU A 141 -5.13 -19.38 -19.15
C LEU A 141 -5.29 -20.84 -18.70
N VAL A 142 -5.56 -21.77 -19.62
CA VAL A 142 -5.49 -23.22 -19.37
C VAL A 142 -4.08 -23.63 -18.94
N LYS A 143 -3.04 -23.07 -19.58
CA LYS A 143 -1.63 -23.29 -19.19
C LYS A 143 -1.32 -22.70 -17.81
N VAL A 144 -1.78 -21.49 -17.48
CA VAL A 144 -1.63 -20.87 -16.15
C VAL A 144 -2.32 -21.73 -15.07
N ARG A 145 -3.57 -22.15 -15.29
CA ARG A 145 -4.31 -23.08 -14.40
C ARG A 145 -3.50 -24.35 -14.12
N LYS A 146 -3.01 -25.01 -15.18
CA LYS A 146 -2.27 -26.28 -15.11
C LYS A 146 -0.88 -26.16 -14.48
N ASP A 147 -0.07 -25.22 -14.94
CA ASP A 147 1.34 -25.11 -14.53
C ASP A 147 1.49 -24.60 -13.10
N LEU A 148 0.60 -23.71 -12.66
CA LEU A 148 0.54 -23.22 -11.28
C LEU A 148 -0.28 -24.13 -10.34
N LYS A 149 -1.03 -25.10 -10.89
CA LYS A 149 -1.92 -26.04 -10.19
C LYS A 149 -3.07 -25.34 -9.43
N LEU A 150 -3.68 -24.34 -10.05
CA LEU A 150 -4.63 -23.44 -9.38
C LEU A 150 -5.85 -24.15 -8.79
N ASP A 151 -6.34 -25.23 -9.39
CA ASP A 151 -7.45 -26.05 -8.86
C ASP A 151 -7.12 -26.63 -7.46
N SER A 152 -5.85 -26.95 -7.20
CA SER A 152 -5.38 -27.45 -5.90
C SER A 152 -5.12 -26.34 -4.89
N ILE A 153 -4.99 -25.09 -5.34
CA ILE A 153 -4.76 -23.91 -4.49
C ILE A 153 -6.10 -23.31 -4.08
N ALA A 154 -6.99 -23.05 -5.03
CA ALA A 154 -8.37 -22.62 -4.79
C ALA A 154 -9.13 -23.66 -3.92
N GLY A 155 -8.91 -24.95 -4.20
CA GLY A 155 -9.54 -26.05 -3.46
C GLY A 155 -11.01 -26.24 -3.84
N LYS A 156 -11.77 -26.88 -2.95
CA LYS A 156 -13.18 -27.28 -3.19
C LYS A 156 -14.19 -26.55 -2.29
N GLY A 157 -13.83 -25.36 -1.80
CA GLY A 157 -14.72 -24.51 -1.01
C GLY A 157 -15.76 -23.79 -1.88
N ASN A 158 -16.55 -22.90 -1.25
CA ASN A 158 -17.41 -21.96 -1.98
C ASN A 158 -16.58 -20.94 -2.79
N GLU A 159 -17.23 -20.14 -3.64
CA GLU A 159 -16.56 -19.18 -4.51
C GLU A 159 -15.66 -18.21 -3.72
N VAL A 160 -16.15 -17.69 -2.59
CA VAL A 160 -15.39 -16.77 -1.72
C VAL A 160 -14.15 -17.44 -1.14
N SER A 161 -14.25 -18.68 -0.65
CA SER A 161 -13.09 -19.44 -0.17
C SER A 161 -12.06 -19.67 -1.28
N GLN A 162 -12.50 -20.01 -2.50
CA GLN A 162 -11.61 -20.17 -3.65
C GLN A 162 -10.91 -18.85 -4.02
N ILE A 163 -11.62 -17.73 -3.98
CA ILE A 163 -11.07 -16.39 -4.23
C ILE A 163 -9.99 -16.03 -3.20
N LEU A 164 -10.28 -16.22 -1.90
CA LEU A 164 -9.35 -15.89 -0.82
C LEU A 164 -8.15 -16.84 -0.77
N ASN A 165 -8.31 -18.13 -1.06
CA ASN A 165 -7.20 -19.07 -1.15
C ASN A 165 -6.17 -18.67 -2.23
N LEU A 166 -6.63 -18.16 -3.37
CA LEU A 166 -5.75 -17.64 -4.43
C LEU A 166 -5.05 -16.33 -4.02
N LEU A 167 -5.75 -15.43 -3.32
CA LEU A 167 -5.16 -14.22 -2.71
C LEU A 167 -4.02 -14.60 -1.76
N HIS A 168 -4.32 -15.43 -0.76
CA HIS A 168 -3.37 -15.90 0.24
C HIS A 168 -2.17 -16.60 -0.41
N TRP A 169 -2.40 -17.41 -1.45
CA TRP A 169 -1.32 -18.08 -2.15
C TRP A 169 -0.37 -17.09 -2.88
N VAL A 170 -0.89 -16.15 -3.68
CA VAL A 170 -0.05 -15.16 -4.37
C VAL A 170 0.74 -14.32 -3.36
N HIS A 171 0.10 -13.89 -2.27
CA HIS A 171 0.77 -13.15 -1.19
C HIS A 171 1.92 -13.94 -0.55
N ASN A 172 1.74 -15.25 -0.34
CA ASN A 172 2.75 -16.09 0.32
C ASN A 172 3.88 -16.56 -0.61
N ILE A 173 3.66 -16.66 -1.93
CA ILE A 173 4.69 -17.10 -2.89
C ILE A 173 5.48 -15.95 -3.54
N VAL A 174 5.09 -14.69 -3.31
CA VAL A 174 5.71 -13.50 -3.93
C VAL A 174 6.00 -12.44 -2.86
N ARG A 175 7.29 -12.07 -2.73
CA ARG A 175 7.72 -10.92 -1.92
C ARG A 175 7.36 -9.63 -2.64
N HIS A 176 6.66 -8.72 -1.97
CA HIS A 176 6.46 -7.36 -2.46
C HIS A 176 7.75 -6.55 -2.35
N ASP A 177 8.05 -5.78 -3.38
CA ASP A 177 9.12 -4.78 -3.43
C ASP A 177 8.65 -3.61 -4.29
N GLY A 178 8.27 -2.50 -3.66
CA GLY A 178 7.77 -1.32 -4.36
C GLY A 178 8.81 -0.66 -5.27
N GLY A 179 10.10 -0.83 -4.99
CA GLY A 179 11.21 -0.32 -5.81
C GLY A 179 11.59 -1.24 -6.97
N SER A 180 10.97 -2.41 -7.09
CA SER A 180 11.30 -3.40 -8.13
C SER A 180 11.05 -2.86 -9.55
N ASN A 181 12.11 -2.85 -10.36
CA ASN A 181 12.02 -2.71 -11.81
C ASN A 181 11.15 -3.81 -12.47
N ASN A 182 10.32 -3.38 -13.42
CA ASN A 182 9.48 -4.27 -14.22
C ASN A 182 10.34 -5.06 -15.24
N PRO A 183 10.24 -6.40 -15.32
CA PRO A 183 10.89 -7.20 -16.35
C PRO A 183 10.17 -7.10 -17.70
N THR A 184 10.76 -7.66 -18.75
CA THR A 184 10.20 -7.67 -20.12
C THR A 184 8.82 -8.32 -20.16
N LEU A 185 8.74 -9.58 -19.72
CA LEU A 185 7.53 -10.41 -19.67
C LEU A 185 6.86 -10.24 -18.29
N LYS A 186 5.56 -9.95 -18.30
CA LYS A 186 4.78 -9.54 -17.11
C LYS A 186 3.48 -10.33 -16.95
N ASN A 187 3.43 -11.55 -17.45
CA ASN A 187 2.38 -12.54 -17.15
C ASN A 187 2.68 -13.30 -15.84
N ALA A 188 1.69 -14.03 -15.32
CA ALA A 188 1.79 -14.73 -14.04
C ALA A 188 2.94 -15.76 -13.98
N ILE A 189 3.16 -16.53 -15.06
CA ILE A 189 4.17 -17.58 -15.09
C ILE A 189 5.57 -16.98 -15.05
N ASP A 190 5.85 -16.00 -15.91
CA ASP A 190 7.17 -15.37 -15.98
C ASP A 190 7.49 -14.51 -14.74
N LEU A 191 6.51 -13.82 -14.17
CA LEU A 191 6.70 -13.05 -12.93
C LEU A 191 6.99 -13.96 -11.72
N ILE A 192 6.22 -15.05 -11.53
CA ILE A 192 6.47 -16.04 -10.47
C ILE A 192 7.83 -16.72 -10.68
N LYS A 193 8.22 -16.99 -11.93
CA LYS A 193 9.53 -17.55 -12.28
C LYS A 193 10.66 -16.60 -11.90
N ILE A 194 10.56 -15.31 -12.24
CA ILE A 194 11.56 -14.28 -11.92
C ILE A 194 11.77 -14.14 -10.40
N CYS A 195 10.70 -14.09 -9.60
CA CYS A 195 10.83 -14.09 -8.14
C CYS A 195 11.65 -15.28 -7.60
N LYS A 196 11.51 -16.47 -8.22
CA LYS A 196 12.22 -17.69 -7.84
C LYS A 196 13.65 -17.76 -8.37
N THR A 197 13.91 -17.32 -9.60
CA THR A 197 15.24 -17.39 -10.23
C THR A 197 16.18 -16.26 -9.80
N GLU A 198 15.64 -15.08 -9.48
CA GLU A 198 16.42 -13.89 -9.09
C GLU A 198 16.34 -13.59 -7.58
N ASN A 199 15.58 -14.39 -6.80
CA ASN A 199 15.35 -14.20 -5.35
C ASN A 199 14.88 -12.78 -4.96
N ARG A 200 14.18 -12.10 -5.87
CA ARG A 200 13.78 -10.70 -5.74
C ARG A 200 12.28 -10.53 -5.59
N GLY A 201 11.90 -9.42 -4.97
CA GLY A 201 10.50 -9.02 -4.90
C GLY A 201 10.04 -8.32 -6.18
N ILE A 202 8.73 -8.05 -6.24
CA ILE A 202 8.07 -7.31 -7.32
C ILE A 202 7.03 -6.33 -6.76
N ASN A 203 6.76 -5.25 -7.48
CA ASN A 203 5.82 -4.20 -7.06
C ASN A 203 4.34 -4.66 -7.13
N CYS A 204 3.46 -3.90 -6.47
CA CYS A 204 2.03 -4.18 -6.36
C CYS A 204 1.33 -4.41 -7.71
N ARG A 205 1.70 -3.68 -8.78
CA ARG A 205 1.17 -3.90 -10.13
C ARG A 205 1.43 -5.32 -10.61
N MET A 206 2.67 -5.79 -10.48
CA MET A 206 3.02 -7.15 -10.91
C MET A 206 2.35 -8.22 -10.04
N MET A 207 2.19 -8.00 -8.73
CA MET A 207 1.41 -8.91 -7.86
C MET A 207 -0.07 -8.98 -8.26
N ALA A 208 -0.71 -7.84 -8.51
CA ALA A 208 -2.09 -7.76 -8.95
C ALA A 208 -2.30 -8.38 -10.35
N THR A 209 -1.31 -8.30 -11.24
CA THR A 209 -1.33 -8.98 -12.55
C THR A 209 -1.25 -10.49 -12.41
N ILE A 210 -0.35 -11.03 -11.57
CA ILE A 210 -0.29 -12.47 -11.26
C ILE A 210 -1.67 -12.96 -10.79
N LEU A 211 -2.25 -12.28 -9.80
CA LEU A 211 -3.52 -12.69 -9.20
C LEU A 211 -4.70 -12.52 -10.18
N ASN A 212 -4.69 -11.48 -11.02
CA ASN A 212 -5.71 -11.27 -12.05
C ASN A 212 -5.75 -12.44 -13.05
N GLU A 213 -4.60 -12.86 -13.55
CA GLU A 213 -4.50 -14.01 -14.47
C GLU A 213 -4.88 -15.32 -13.79
N CYS A 214 -4.55 -15.50 -12.50
CA CYS A 214 -4.99 -16.66 -11.73
C CYS A 214 -6.53 -16.72 -11.63
N TYR A 215 -7.21 -15.60 -11.39
CA TYR A 215 -8.69 -15.56 -11.39
C TYR A 215 -9.29 -15.87 -12.76
N LEU A 216 -8.80 -15.23 -13.82
CA LEU A 216 -9.27 -15.51 -15.19
C LEU A 216 -9.07 -16.98 -15.58
N SER A 217 -7.97 -17.60 -15.13
CA SER A 217 -7.67 -19.03 -15.35
C SER A 217 -8.64 -19.96 -14.64
N MET A 218 -9.28 -19.52 -13.55
CA MET A 218 -10.35 -20.23 -12.84
C MET A 218 -11.76 -19.79 -13.28
N GLY A 219 -11.88 -18.97 -14.32
CA GLY A 219 -13.17 -18.44 -14.82
C GLY A 219 -13.72 -17.23 -14.05
N ILE A 220 -13.10 -16.90 -12.90
CA ILE A 220 -13.50 -15.83 -11.99
C ILE A 220 -13.21 -14.48 -12.66
N LYS A 221 -14.22 -13.60 -12.73
CA LYS A 221 -14.10 -12.31 -13.41
C LYS A 221 -13.37 -11.31 -12.50
N SER A 222 -12.14 -10.95 -12.86
CA SER A 222 -11.31 -9.97 -12.15
C SER A 222 -10.87 -8.84 -13.06
N ARG A 223 -10.58 -7.66 -12.49
CA ARG A 223 -9.78 -6.59 -13.09
C ARG A 223 -8.72 -6.15 -12.08
N TYR A 224 -7.50 -5.82 -12.51
CA TYR A 224 -6.57 -5.07 -11.66
C TYR A 224 -6.90 -3.57 -11.75
N ILE A 225 -6.99 -2.89 -10.60
CA ILE A 225 -7.35 -1.49 -10.48
C ILE A 225 -6.15 -0.71 -9.95
N THR A 226 -5.64 0.22 -10.76
CA THR A 226 -4.65 1.21 -10.35
C THR A 226 -5.37 2.29 -9.54
N CYS A 227 -5.12 2.33 -8.24
CA CYS A 227 -5.65 3.28 -7.28
C CYS A 227 -4.62 4.42 -7.11
N MET A 228 -4.95 5.63 -7.55
CA MET A 228 -4.03 6.78 -7.64
C MET A 228 -4.49 7.99 -6.80
N PRO A 229 -3.55 8.83 -6.32
CA PRO A 229 -3.84 10.10 -5.65
C PRO A 229 -4.51 11.13 -6.57
N LYS A 230 -4.96 12.24 -5.99
CA LYS A 230 -5.50 13.40 -6.74
C LYS A 230 -4.48 13.94 -7.73
N GLU A 231 -3.23 14.03 -7.28
CA GLU A 231 -2.13 14.62 -8.01
C GLU A 231 -1.69 13.76 -9.22
N THR A 232 -1.12 14.42 -10.23
CA THR A 232 -0.50 13.81 -11.41
C THR A 232 0.97 13.46 -11.17
N GLU A 233 1.64 14.20 -10.29
CA GLU A 233 2.98 13.92 -9.77
C GLU A 233 2.85 13.36 -8.35
N PHE A 234 3.41 12.18 -8.12
CA PHE A 234 3.29 11.43 -6.85
C PHE A 234 4.39 10.36 -6.77
N ASP A 235 4.83 10.06 -5.55
CA ASP A 235 5.91 9.08 -5.31
C ASP A 235 5.45 7.64 -5.57
N ASP A 236 4.20 7.31 -5.22
CA ASP A 236 3.63 5.97 -5.35
C ASP A 236 2.11 5.98 -5.59
N CYS A 237 1.63 4.88 -6.16
CA CYS A 237 0.22 4.53 -6.26
C CYS A 237 0.07 3.03 -5.92
N HIS A 238 -1.15 2.56 -5.67
CA HIS A 238 -1.37 1.14 -5.35
C HIS A 238 -2.13 0.41 -6.46
N VAL A 239 -1.92 -0.90 -6.59
CA VAL A 239 -2.65 -1.74 -7.54
C VAL A 239 -3.17 -2.98 -6.82
N ILE A 240 -4.49 -3.17 -6.90
CA ILE A 240 -5.22 -4.27 -6.25
C ILE A 240 -6.16 -4.94 -7.26
N ASN A 241 -6.73 -6.08 -6.90
CA ASN A 241 -7.73 -6.78 -7.69
C ASN A 241 -9.14 -6.37 -7.23
N MET A 242 -10.01 -6.15 -8.21
CA MET A 242 -11.45 -6.08 -8.02
C MET A 242 -12.04 -7.35 -8.65
N VAL A 243 -12.67 -8.20 -7.83
CA VAL A 243 -13.11 -9.55 -8.21
C VAL A 243 -14.63 -9.63 -8.11
N TYR A 244 -15.31 -10.14 -9.14
CA TYR A 244 -16.77 -10.32 -9.10
C TYR A 244 -17.09 -11.68 -8.49
N SER A 245 -17.78 -11.67 -7.36
CA SER A 245 -18.40 -12.88 -6.82
C SER A 245 -19.80 -13.03 -7.40
N ASN A 246 -20.08 -14.17 -8.00
CA ASN A 246 -21.40 -14.57 -8.49
C ASN A 246 -22.33 -14.96 -7.33
N ASP A 247 -21.77 -15.53 -6.25
CA ASP A 247 -22.50 -15.88 -5.02
C ASP A 247 -23.03 -14.59 -4.34
N LEU A 248 -22.15 -13.59 -4.15
CA LEU A 248 -22.49 -12.29 -3.56
C LEU A 248 -23.10 -11.30 -4.57
N LYS A 249 -23.05 -11.62 -5.87
CA LYS A 249 -23.51 -10.80 -7.02
C LYS A 249 -22.90 -9.39 -7.08
N LYS A 250 -21.71 -9.21 -6.51
CA LYS A 250 -21.02 -7.91 -6.44
C LYS A 250 -19.50 -8.02 -6.55
N TRP A 251 -18.89 -6.87 -6.80
CA TRP A 251 -17.44 -6.69 -6.74
C TRP A 251 -16.94 -6.70 -5.30
N ILE A 252 -15.81 -7.38 -5.04
CA ILE A 252 -15.12 -7.42 -3.75
C ILE A 252 -13.65 -6.97 -3.88
N TRP A 253 -13.13 -6.41 -2.80
CA TRP A 253 -11.75 -5.93 -2.62
C TRP A 253 -10.79 -7.09 -2.34
N VAL A 254 -9.71 -7.18 -3.12
CA VAL A 254 -8.70 -8.23 -3.00
C VAL A 254 -7.31 -7.64 -3.26
N ASP A 255 -6.43 -7.64 -2.27
CA ASP A 255 -5.09 -7.03 -2.36
C ASP A 255 -3.95 -8.01 -2.04
N PRO A 256 -3.25 -8.54 -3.07
CA PRO A 256 -2.15 -9.49 -2.86
C PRO A 256 -0.91 -8.90 -2.21
N THR A 257 -0.76 -7.57 -2.15
CA THR A 257 0.41 -6.95 -1.53
C THR A 257 0.34 -7.01 0.00
N PHE A 258 -0.88 -6.90 0.54
CA PHE A 258 -1.12 -6.83 1.99
C PHE A 258 -1.97 -7.98 2.55
N ASP A 259 -2.19 -9.03 1.76
CA ASP A 259 -3.08 -10.17 2.07
C ASP A 259 -4.50 -9.72 2.46
N ALA A 260 -4.95 -8.61 1.85
CA ALA A 260 -5.99 -7.77 2.42
C ALA A 260 -7.32 -7.84 1.67
N TYR A 261 -8.40 -7.98 2.44
CA TYR A 261 -9.79 -7.82 2.04
C TYR A 261 -10.55 -7.04 3.13
N VAL A 262 -11.62 -6.37 2.73
CA VAL A 262 -12.35 -5.44 3.61
C VAL A 262 -13.79 -5.91 3.78
N MET A 263 -14.27 -5.84 5.02
CA MET A 263 -15.60 -6.25 5.45
C MET A 263 -16.35 -5.07 6.11
N ASP A 264 -17.66 -5.21 6.24
CA ASP A 264 -18.47 -4.37 7.13
C ASP A 264 -18.67 -4.96 8.53
N GLU A 265 -19.42 -4.24 9.36
CA GLU A 265 -19.85 -4.60 10.71
C GLU A 265 -20.60 -5.95 10.86
N LYS A 266 -21.02 -6.59 9.77
CA LYS A 266 -21.65 -7.92 9.76
C LYS A 266 -20.72 -9.02 9.26
N GLY A 267 -19.54 -8.65 8.74
CA GLY A 267 -18.66 -9.56 8.00
C GLY A 267 -18.98 -9.68 6.50
N GLU A 268 -19.84 -8.83 5.93
CA GLU A 268 -20.06 -8.83 4.48
C GLU A 268 -18.82 -8.25 3.77
N LEU A 269 -18.22 -9.00 2.83
CA LEU A 269 -17.11 -8.50 1.99
C LEU A 269 -17.53 -7.28 1.18
N LEU A 270 -16.61 -6.33 0.98
CA LEU A 270 -16.87 -5.04 0.33
C LEU A 270 -16.01 -4.84 -0.92
N GLY A 271 -16.57 -4.22 -1.96
CA GLY A 271 -15.86 -3.74 -3.14
C GLY A 271 -15.26 -2.34 -2.99
N LEU A 272 -14.39 -1.94 -3.92
CA LEU A 272 -13.71 -0.64 -3.91
C LEU A 272 -14.68 0.55 -3.79
N ALA A 273 -15.82 0.49 -4.47
CA ALA A 273 -16.85 1.52 -4.39
C ALA A 273 -17.46 1.64 -2.98
N GLU A 274 -17.78 0.51 -2.34
CA GLU A 274 -18.34 0.46 -0.99
C GLU A 274 -17.31 0.92 0.06
N VAL A 275 -16.05 0.50 -0.04
CA VAL A 275 -14.96 0.93 0.84
C VAL A 275 -14.71 2.43 0.72
N ARG A 276 -14.66 2.96 -0.51
CA ARG A 276 -14.50 4.41 -0.75
C ARG A 276 -15.66 5.23 -0.20
N GLU A 277 -16.90 4.76 -0.37
CA GLU A 277 -18.09 5.43 0.15
C GLU A 277 -18.14 5.40 1.70
N ARG A 278 -17.78 4.26 2.30
CA ARG A 278 -17.70 4.10 3.76
C ARG A 278 -16.61 5.00 4.38
N LEU A 279 -15.41 5.09 3.78
CA LEU A 279 -14.35 6.05 4.19
C LEU A 279 -14.83 7.49 4.16
N ILE A 280 -15.48 7.90 3.07
CA ILE A 280 -16.00 9.27 2.89
C ILE A 280 -17.08 9.61 3.93
N ASN A 281 -17.98 8.67 4.19
CA ASN A 281 -19.11 8.86 5.11
C ASN A 281 -18.79 8.53 6.59
N GLY A 282 -17.56 8.12 6.91
CA GLY A 282 -17.16 7.73 8.27
C GLY A 282 -17.87 6.48 8.80
N LYS A 283 -18.32 5.60 7.89
CA LYS A 283 -18.95 4.31 8.23
C LYS A 283 -17.88 3.27 8.61
N THR A 284 -18.26 2.28 9.42
CA THR A 284 -17.38 1.18 9.84
C THR A 284 -16.75 0.45 8.65
N LEU A 285 -15.47 0.11 8.81
CA LEU A 285 -14.70 -0.76 7.91
C LEU A 285 -13.87 -1.70 8.77
N ILE A 286 -13.92 -2.99 8.46
CA ILE A 286 -13.13 -4.03 9.12
C ILE A 286 -12.11 -4.55 8.11
N LEU A 287 -10.84 -4.34 8.39
CA LEU A 287 -9.74 -5.02 7.69
C LEU A 287 -9.63 -6.46 8.25
N ASN A 288 -9.34 -7.44 7.40
CA ASN A 288 -9.15 -8.81 7.87
C ASN A 288 -7.98 -8.92 8.88
N PRO A 289 -8.10 -9.71 9.97
CA PRO A 289 -7.09 -9.75 11.03
C PRO A 289 -5.68 -10.13 10.55
N GLU A 290 -5.60 -10.99 9.53
CA GLU A 290 -4.35 -11.47 8.96
C GLU A 290 -3.69 -10.50 7.96
N ALA A 291 -4.26 -9.32 7.70
CA ALA A 291 -3.69 -8.36 6.75
C ALA A 291 -2.26 -7.94 7.16
N ASN A 292 -1.30 -8.18 6.29
CA ASN A 292 0.13 -8.12 6.63
C ASN A 292 0.99 -7.83 5.39
N TRP A 293 2.17 -7.24 5.58
CA TRP A 293 3.16 -7.06 4.53
C TRP A 293 4.19 -8.20 4.58
N ASN A 294 3.93 -9.28 3.83
CA ASN A 294 4.76 -10.49 3.70
C ASN A 294 5.32 -11.01 5.04
N LYS A 295 4.49 -11.01 6.07
CA LYS A 295 4.73 -11.45 7.46
C LYS A 295 5.82 -10.69 8.20
N GLN A 296 6.26 -9.56 7.66
CA GLN A 296 7.17 -8.63 8.34
C GLN A 296 6.38 -7.83 9.39
N ASN A 297 5.38 -7.08 8.92
CA ASN A 297 4.56 -6.14 9.71
C ASN A 297 3.07 -6.34 9.42
N SER A 298 2.22 -6.36 10.44
CA SER A 298 0.76 -6.37 10.32
C SER A 298 0.23 -5.00 9.86
N GLN A 299 -0.88 -5.01 9.13
CA GLN A 299 -1.58 -3.80 8.67
C GLN A 299 -2.74 -3.46 9.62
N THR A 300 -2.93 -2.17 9.89
CA THR A 300 -4.09 -1.66 10.64
C THR A 300 -5.06 -0.94 9.71
N LYS A 301 -6.34 -0.91 10.05
CA LYS A 301 -7.37 -0.18 9.28
C LYS A 301 -7.05 1.34 9.24
N GLU A 302 -6.49 1.90 10.30
CA GLU A 302 -6.04 3.30 10.40
C GLU A 302 -4.89 3.62 9.42
N TYR A 303 -3.89 2.74 9.30
CA TYR A 303 -2.78 2.94 8.37
C TYR A 303 -3.17 2.58 6.93
N TYR A 304 -3.64 1.35 6.71
CA TYR A 304 -3.90 0.84 5.37
C TYR A 304 -5.12 1.50 4.72
N LEU A 305 -6.27 1.60 5.39
CA LEU A 305 -7.48 2.17 4.79
C LEU A 305 -7.56 3.70 4.97
N GLU A 306 -7.43 4.20 6.20
CA GLU A 306 -7.68 5.62 6.51
C GLU A 306 -6.49 6.54 6.16
N THR A 307 -5.30 5.99 5.90
CA THR A 307 -4.12 6.77 5.46
C THR A 307 -3.67 6.39 4.04
N TYR A 308 -3.24 5.14 3.81
CA TYR A 308 -2.61 4.72 2.56
C TYR A 308 -3.60 4.59 1.39
N MET A 309 -4.72 3.90 1.60
CA MET A 309 -5.77 3.82 0.59
C MET A 309 -6.67 5.06 0.55
N ALA A 310 -6.76 5.84 1.63
CA ALA A 310 -7.36 7.17 1.56
C ALA A 310 -6.63 8.10 0.56
N LYS A 311 -5.30 7.98 0.43
CA LYS A 311 -4.53 8.62 -0.65
C LYS A 311 -4.93 8.04 -2.01
N ASN A 312 -4.88 6.72 -2.14
CA ASN A 312 -4.93 6.03 -3.43
C ASN A 312 -6.36 5.81 -3.99
N LEU A 313 -7.43 5.94 -3.21
CA LEU A 313 -8.82 5.78 -3.70
C LEU A 313 -9.38 7.05 -4.35
N TYR A 314 -8.55 8.06 -4.63
CA TYR A 314 -9.03 9.31 -5.18
C TYR A 314 -9.55 9.15 -6.62
N ARG A 315 -8.71 8.64 -7.53
CA ARG A 315 -9.03 8.30 -8.93
C ARG A 315 -8.55 6.88 -9.26
N MET A 316 -9.27 6.16 -10.10
CA MET A 316 -9.07 4.72 -10.31
C MET A 316 -9.01 4.38 -11.80
N LYS A 317 -8.03 3.58 -12.22
CA LYS A 317 -7.78 3.24 -13.63
C LYS A 317 -7.57 1.73 -13.85
N THR A 318 -8.21 1.18 -14.88
CA THR A 318 -8.22 -0.25 -15.22
C THR A 318 -8.11 -0.41 -16.74
N PRO A 319 -7.51 -1.50 -17.27
CA PRO A 319 -7.77 -1.91 -18.64
C PRO A 319 -9.27 -2.23 -18.82
N LEU A 320 -9.78 -2.12 -20.04
CA LEU A 320 -11.12 -2.59 -20.40
C LEU A 320 -11.16 -4.09 -20.67
N VAL A 321 -10.10 -4.63 -21.28
CA VAL A 321 -9.91 -6.06 -21.52
C VAL A 321 -9.10 -6.64 -20.36
N SER A 322 -9.68 -7.57 -19.60
CA SER A 322 -8.97 -8.35 -18.60
C SER A 322 -8.49 -9.66 -19.22
N GLU A 323 -7.19 -9.77 -19.49
CA GLU A 323 -6.59 -10.87 -20.23
C GLU A 323 -5.16 -11.22 -19.77
N TYR A 324 -4.73 -12.43 -20.14
CA TYR A 324 -3.35 -12.92 -19.99
C TYR A 324 -2.33 -12.01 -20.69
N ASP A 325 -1.19 -11.78 -20.03
CA ASP A 325 -0.02 -11.06 -20.56
C ASP A 325 -0.33 -9.60 -20.95
N SER A 326 -1.38 -9.02 -20.35
CA SER A 326 -1.88 -7.65 -20.61
C SER A 326 -0.84 -6.56 -20.31
N GLU A 327 0.04 -6.75 -19.33
CA GLU A 327 1.15 -5.84 -18.97
C GLU A 327 2.44 -6.04 -19.80
N THR A 328 2.54 -7.09 -20.62
CA THR A 328 3.70 -7.30 -21.50
C THR A 328 3.62 -6.42 -22.74
N SER A 329 4.64 -5.60 -22.95
CA SER A 329 4.79 -4.73 -24.12
C SER A 329 5.19 -5.57 -25.33
N LYS A 330 4.41 -5.50 -26.42
CA LYS A 330 4.65 -6.23 -27.67
C LYS A 330 4.40 -5.29 -28.86
N LYS A 331 5.22 -5.40 -29.91
CA LYS A 331 5.08 -4.61 -31.14
C LYS A 331 3.69 -4.79 -31.74
N GLY A 332 2.98 -3.70 -31.98
CA GLY A 332 1.63 -3.71 -32.54
C GLY A 332 0.52 -4.03 -31.53
N LYS A 333 0.82 -4.13 -30.24
CA LYS A 333 -0.20 -4.30 -29.20
C LYS A 333 -0.93 -2.98 -28.97
N GLU A 334 -2.25 -3.03 -28.94
CA GLU A 334 -3.09 -1.93 -28.43
C GLU A 334 -3.60 -2.28 -27.03
N ILE A 335 -3.58 -1.32 -26.10
CA ILE A 335 -4.18 -1.47 -24.77
C ILE A 335 -5.14 -0.30 -24.52
N THR A 336 -6.39 -0.61 -24.18
CA THR A 336 -7.37 0.41 -23.83
C THR A 336 -7.65 0.41 -22.33
N TYR A 337 -7.51 1.57 -21.72
CA TYR A 337 -7.81 1.86 -20.31
C TYR A 337 -9.04 2.76 -20.18
N VAL A 338 -9.72 2.65 -19.04
CA VAL A 338 -10.65 3.68 -18.54
C VAL A 338 -10.22 4.15 -17.15
N GLU A 339 -10.40 5.44 -16.89
CA GLU A 339 -10.14 6.10 -15.61
C GLU A 339 -11.43 6.76 -15.08
N LEU A 340 -11.79 6.44 -13.83
CA LEU A 340 -12.88 7.07 -13.08
C LEU A 340 -12.34 8.24 -12.25
N LEU A 341 -12.81 9.45 -12.57
CA LEU A 341 -12.44 10.70 -11.92
C LEU A 341 -13.62 11.26 -11.10
N PRO A 342 -13.41 11.74 -9.86
CA PRO A 342 -14.39 12.56 -9.16
C PRO A 342 -14.50 13.94 -9.83
N LEU A 343 -15.59 14.67 -9.58
CA LEU A 343 -15.86 15.96 -10.24
C LEU A 343 -14.89 17.09 -9.85
N ASP A 344 -14.21 17.00 -8.70
CA ASP A 344 -13.14 17.93 -8.30
C ASP A 344 -11.74 17.47 -8.74
N GLY A 345 -11.64 16.33 -9.44
CA GLY A 345 -10.39 15.79 -9.96
C GLY A 345 -9.76 16.68 -11.02
N ILE A 346 -8.43 16.66 -11.09
CA ILE A 346 -7.67 17.32 -12.15
C ILE A 346 -7.71 16.49 -13.45
N GLU A 347 -7.24 17.05 -14.56
CA GLU A 347 -7.14 16.34 -15.84
C GLU A 347 -8.47 15.72 -16.33
N GLN A 348 -9.60 16.44 -16.23
CA GLN A 348 -10.91 15.94 -16.68
C GLN A 348 -11.02 15.73 -18.22
N THR A 349 -10.15 16.38 -18.98
CA THR A 349 -10.13 16.40 -20.45
C THR A 349 -8.77 15.97 -21.00
N PRO A 350 -8.64 15.68 -22.31
CA PRO A 350 -9.74 15.21 -23.17
C PRO A 350 -10.33 13.89 -22.63
N GLN A 351 -11.59 13.60 -22.98
CA GLN A 351 -12.25 12.33 -22.59
C GLN A 351 -11.49 11.11 -23.11
N LYS A 352 -10.98 11.18 -24.35
CA LYS A 352 -10.19 10.14 -24.99
C LYS A 352 -8.81 10.71 -25.33
N LYS A 353 -7.75 10.00 -24.98
CA LYS A 353 -6.36 10.29 -25.38
C LYS A 353 -5.72 9.03 -25.96
N GLU A 354 -5.21 9.11 -27.19
CA GLU A 354 -4.39 8.06 -27.79
C GLU A 354 -2.90 8.44 -27.70
N GLU A 355 -2.06 7.47 -27.37
CA GLU A 355 -0.63 7.61 -27.18
C GLU A 355 0.09 6.44 -27.86
N TYR A 356 1.24 6.67 -28.50
CA TYR A 356 2.03 5.62 -29.15
C TYR A 356 3.46 5.66 -28.62
N ASN A 357 3.90 4.56 -28.00
CA ASN A 357 5.24 4.43 -27.46
C ASN A 357 6.18 3.93 -28.57
N THR A 358 7.01 4.81 -29.12
CA THR A 358 7.91 4.51 -30.25
C THR A 358 8.94 3.42 -29.96
N ALA A 359 9.41 3.30 -28.71
CA ALA A 359 10.42 2.31 -28.32
C ALA A 359 9.87 0.88 -28.21
N THR A 360 8.59 0.70 -27.85
CA THR A 360 7.93 -0.61 -27.71
C THR A 360 6.94 -0.93 -28.83
N ALA A 361 6.60 0.06 -29.66
CA ALA A 361 5.55 0.01 -30.66
C ALA A 361 4.18 -0.43 -30.09
N VAL A 362 3.87 0.00 -28.87
CA VAL A 362 2.58 -0.19 -28.19
C VAL A 362 1.73 1.06 -28.34
N LYS A 363 0.45 0.89 -28.68
CA LYS A 363 -0.56 1.96 -28.64
C LYS A 363 -1.37 1.87 -27.34
N THR A 364 -1.55 3.01 -26.68
CA THR A 364 -2.40 3.13 -25.49
C THR A 364 -3.56 4.07 -25.79
N THR A 365 -4.79 3.60 -25.56
CA THR A 365 -5.99 4.45 -25.59
C THR A 365 -6.50 4.63 -24.17
N ASN A 366 -6.64 5.87 -23.71
CA ASN A 366 -7.13 6.20 -22.38
C ASN A 366 -8.49 6.88 -22.49
N TYR A 367 -9.54 6.31 -21.90
CA TYR A 367 -10.85 6.93 -21.70
C TYR A 367 -10.98 7.48 -20.28
N LYS A 368 -11.74 8.57 -20.10
CA LYS A 368 -12.07 9.17 -18.81
C LYS A 368 -13.59 9.23 -18.64
N THR A 369 -14.09 8.90 -17.46
CA THR A 369 -15.50 9.06 -17.07
C THR A 369 -15.62 9.62 -15.66
N ASN A 370 -16.72 10.32 -15.38
CA ASN A 370 -17.14 10.69 -14.04
C ASN A 370 -18.33 9.83 -13.55
N ASN A 371 -18.74 8.81 -14.33
CA ASN A 371 -19.85 7.93 -14.00
C ASN A 371 -19.38 6.62 -13.33
N PRO A 372 -19.60 6.43 -12.03
CA PRO A 372 -19.26 5.18 -11.35
C PRO A 372 -20.08 4.00 -11.88
N ASN A 373 -21.29 4.21 -12.43
CA ASN A 373 -22.11 3.12 -12.97
C ASN A 373 -21.51 2.52 -14.25
N LEU A 374 -20.84 3.33 -15.07
CA LEU A 374 -20.11 2.84 -16.25
C LEU A 374 -18.84 2.08 -15.84
N PHE A 375 -18.08 2.61 -14.87
CA PHE A 375 -16.81 2.04 -14.45
C PHE A 375 -16.96 0.75 -13.62
N TRP A 376 -17.86 0.75 -12.62
CA TRP A 376 -18.11 -0.39 -11.74
C TRP A 376 -19.10 -1.40 -12.31
N THR A 377 -19.47 -1.30 -13.60
CA THR A 377 -20.44 -2.21 -14.21
C THR A 377 -20.05 -3.67 -13.98
N ALA A 378 -21.05 -4.50 -13.69
CA ALA A 378 -20.90 -5.94 -13.52
C ALA A 378 -20.40 -6.60 -14.82
N PRO A 379 -19.74 -7.76 -14.76
CA PRO A 379 -19.43 -8.51 -15.97
C PRO A 379 -20.74 -8.92 -16.68
N GLU A 380 -20.72 -8.92 -18.01
CA GLU A 380 -21.71 -9.64 -18.80
C GLU A 380 -21.58 -11.16 -18.52
N LYS A 381 -22.69 -11.91 -18.63
CA LYS A 381 -22.79 -13.32 -18.24
C LYS A 381 -22.14 -14.27 -19.24
#